data_AF-X1VH74-F1
#
_entry.id   AF-X1VH74-F1
#
_cell.length_a   1.000
_cell.length_b   1.000
_cell.length_c   1.000
_cell.angle_alpha   90.00
_cell.angle_beta   90.00
_cell.angle_gamma   90.00
#
_symmetry.space_group_name_H-M   'P 1'
#
loop_
_entity.id
_entity.type
_entity.pdbx_description
1 polymer ?
#
loop_
_entity_poly.entity_id
_entity_poly.type
_entity_poly.pdbx_seq_one_letter_code
_entity_poly.pdbx_strand_id
1 'polypeptide(L)'
;MNSNERVWAALNHEPVDRVPIHAVAVDGVICDEVLGKPPRSAFDVFDELEQQYPDDWVDRVNSIMTEIEINVFSRAIETGAAIGYDTCGVGYIPFKFENKEEMTDIFGRNYKIINLDGNIFPYYVDGQIKNQEDWENFPKPDLNEHFRRAKKFF
;
A
#
# COMPACT_ATOMS: atom_id res chain seq x y z
N MET A 1 1.88 -13.87 26.53
CA MET A 1 2.81 -13.82 25.39
C MET A 1 2.56 -12.53 24.63
N ASN A 2 3.58 -11.89 24.09
CA ASN A 2 3.39 -10.81 23.12
C ASN A 2 3.01 -11.39 21.74
N SER A 3 2.61 -10.54 20.79
CA SER A 3 2.16 -10.98 19.46
C SER A 3 3.22 -11.80 18.72
N ASN A 4 4.48 -11.37 18.78
CA ASN A 4 5.60 -12.04 18.12
C ASN A 4 5.81 -13.45 18.70
N GLU A 5 5.92 -13.56 20.03
CA GLU A 5 6.05 -14.84 20.75
C GLU A 5 4.89 -15.80 20.42
N ARG A 6 3.66 -15.29 20.44
CA ARG A 6 2.45 -16.09 20.19
C ARG A 6 2.42 -16.65 18.77
N VAL A 7 2.77 -15.83 17.78
CA VAL A 7 2.77 -16.22 16.37
C VAL A 7 3.85 -17.27 16.10
N TRP A 8 5.07 -17.07 16.60
CA TRP A 8 6.13 -18.06 16.43
C TRP A 8 5.84 -19.38 17.14
N ALA A 9 5.33 -19.34 18.37
CA ALA A 9 4.94 -20.55 19.08
C ALA A 9 3.86 -21.33 18.30
N ALA A 10 2.82 -20.65 17.81
CA ALA A 10 1.77 -21.29 17.01
C ALA A 10 2.32 -21.92 15.71
N LEU A 11 3.20 -21.23 14.99
CA LEU A 11 3.82 -21.74 13.75
C LEU A 11 4.72 -22.96 14.01
N ASN A 12 5.29 -23.08 15.20
CA ASN A 12 6.12 -24.21 15.63
C ASN A 12 5.31 -25.32 16.35
N HIS A 13 3.99 -25.24 16.37
CA HIS A 13 3.11 -26.18 17.07
C HIS A 13 3.34 -26.25 18.60
N GLU A 14 3.79 -25.14 19.19
CA GLU A 14 3.99 -25.00 20.63
C GLU A 14 2.72 -24.47 21.33
N PRO A 15 2.58 -24.64 22.66
CA PRO A 15 1.46 -24.06 23.40
C PRO A 15 1.42 -22.53 23.30
N VAL A 16 0.22 -21.98 23.12
CA VAL A 16 -0.04 -20.52 23.07
C VAL A 16 -1.07 -20.10 24.10
N ASP A 17 -1.01 -18.84 24.55
CA ASP A 17 -1.98 -18.28 25.50
C ASP A 17 -3.37 -18.01 24.88
N ARG A 18 -3.42 -17.79 23.56
CA ARG A 18 -4.64 -17.78 22.73
C ARG A 18 -4.28 -18.06 21.26
N VAL A 19 -5.29 -18.37 20.45
CA VAL A 19 -5.12 -18.49 18.99
C VAL A 19 -4.66 -17.13 18.42
N PRO A 20 -3.55 -17.07 17.66
CA PRO A 20 -3.14 -15.83 17.00
C PRO A 20 -4.11 -15.49 15.86
N ILE A 21 -4.34 -14.19 15.68
CA ILE A 21 -5.22 -13.65 14.64
C ILE A 21 -4.42 -12.76 13.69
N HIS A 22 -4.64 -12.98 12.39
CA HIS A 22 -4.03 -12.23 11.31
C HIS A 22 -5.07 -11.32 10.66
N ALA A 23 -4.71 -10.06 10.44
CA ALA A 23 -5.53 -9.13 9.68
C ALA A 23 -5.32 -9.36 8.18
N VAL A 24 -6.37 -9.80 7.48
CA VAL A 24 -6.33 -10.04 6.02
C VAL A 24 -6.37 -8.74 5.23
N ALA A 25 -7.09 -7.74 5.73
CA ALA A 25 -7.15 -6.41 5.14
C ALA A 25 -7.43 -5.38 6.24
N VAL A 26 -6.56 -4.37 6.35
CA VAL A 26 -6.80 -3.16 7.14
C VAL A 26 -6.65 -2.00 6.16
N ASP A 27 -7.76 -1.49 5.65
CA ASP A 27 -7.77 -0.38 4.72
C ASP A 27 -7.84 0.98 5.44
N GLY A 28 -7.69 2.06 4.67
CA GLY A 28 -7.67 3.42 5.21
C GLY A 28 -8.98 3.83 5.91
N VAL A 29 -10.14 3.31 5.48
CA VAL A 29 -11.43 3.62 6.12
C VAL A 29 -11.48 3.01 7.51
N ILE A 30 -11.06 1.74 7.64
CA ILE A 30 -10.94 1.08 8.95
C ILE A 30 -9.93 1.81 9.84
N CYS A 31 -8.80 2.26 9.27
CA CYS A 31 -7.82 3.04 10.02
C CYS A 31 -8.43 4.33 10.56
N ASP A 32 -9.23 5.02 9.75
CA ASP A 32 -9.87 6.28 10.14
C ASP A 32 -10.95 6.08 11.21
N GLU A 33 -11.66 4.96 11.21
CA GLU A 33 -12.63 4.62 12.27
C GLU A 33 -11.94 4.34 13.61
N VAL A 34 -10.80 3.65 13.59
CA VAL A 34 -10.10 3.21 14.82
C VAL A 34 -9.16 4.28 15.37
N LEU A 35 -8.39 4.93 14.51
CA LEU A 35 -7.36 5.92 14.88
C LEU A 35 -7.81 7.36 14.71
N GLY A 36 -8.94 7.60 14.04
CA GLY A 36 -9.39 8.92 13.62
C GLY A 36 -8.78 9.35 12.28
N LYS A 37 -9.50 10.21 11.55
CA LYS A 37 -9.05 10.73 10.25
C LYS A 37 -7.79 11.59 10.40
N PRO A 38 -6.82 11.47 9.47
CA PRO A 38 -5.71 12.41 9.42
C PRO A 38 -6.22 13.82 9.08
N PRO A 39 -5.49 14.88 9.48
CA PRO A 39 -5.89 16.26 9.19
C PRO A 39 -5.87 16.58 7.69
N ARG A 40 -5.15 15.78 6.90
CA ARG A 40 -5.01 15.89 5.45
C ARG A 40 -5.14 14.51 4.82
N SER A 41 -5.96 14.41 3.78
CA SER A 41 -6.08 13.24 2.93
C SER A 41 -4.98 13.19 1.87
N ALA A 42 -4.82 12.05 1.21
CA ALA A 42 -3.88 11.96 0.08
C ALA A 42 -4.34 12.84 -1.09
N PHE A 43 -5.65 13.01 -1.28
CA PHE A 43 -6.20 13.89 -2.31
C PHE A 43 -5.92 15.38 -2.02
N ASP A 44 -5.94 15.82 -0.76
CA ASP A 44 -5.54 17.18 -0.40
C ASP A 44 -4.08 17.44 -0.77
N VAL A 45 -3.19 16.44 -0.60
CA VAL A 45 -1.79 16.54 -1.03
C VAL A 45 -1.68 16.65 -2.55
N PHE A 46 -2.48 15.89 -3.30
CA PHE A 46 -2.49 15.95 -4.76
C PHE A 46 -2.97 17.30 -5.28
N ASP A 47 -4.04 17.84 -4.69
CA ASP A 47 -4.59 19.14 -5.05
C ASP A 47 -3.61 20.28 -4.75
N GLU A 48 -2.92 20.24 -3.61
CA GLU A 48 -1.88 21.22 -3.28
C GLU A 48 -0.68 21.15 -4.25
N LEU A 49 -0.22 19.94 -4.58
CA LEU A 49 0.88 19.76 -5.53
C LEU A 49 0.49 20.23 -6.92
N GLU A 50 -0.71 19.93 -7.40
CA GLU A 50 -1.19 20.43 -8.69
C GLU A 50 -1.28 21.96 -8.72
N GLN A 51 -1.76 22.59 -7.65
CA GLN A 51 -1.84 24.06 -7.57
C GLN A 51 -0.45 24.72 -7.57
N GLN A 52 0.52 24.14 -6.85
CA GLN A 52 1.87 24.68 -6.75
C GLN A 52 2.72 24.40 -7.99
N TYR A 53 2.46 23.27 -8.64
CA TYR A 53 3.33 22.67 -9.64
C TYR A 53 2.51 22.10 -10.82
N PRO A 54 1.70 22.91 -11.50
CA PRO A 54 0.71 22.42 -12.47
C PRO A 54 1.31 21.59 -13.62
N ASP A 55 2.57 21.85 -13.99
CA ASP A 55 3.22 21.20 -15.13
C ASP A 55 3.94 19.88 -14.75
N ASP A 56 4.30 19.66 -13.48
CA ASP A 56 5.10 18.50 -13.05
C ASP A 56 4.61 17.83 -11.74
N TRP A 57 3.38 18.12 -11.30
CA TRP A 57 2.84 17.58 -10.04
C TRP A 57 2.78 16.05 -10.02
N VAL A 58 2.50 15.40 -11.16
CA VAL A 58 2.46 13.92 -11.25
C VAL A 58 3.82 13.32 -10.95
N ASP A 59 4.89 13.88 -11.51
CA ASP A 59 6.26 13.44 -11.26
C ASP A 59 6.65 13.67 -9.80
N ARG A 60 6.18 14.76 -9.20
CA ARG A 60 6.38 15.04 -7.77
C ARG A 60 5.66 14.04 -6.88
N VAL A 61 4.41 13.69 -7.18
CA VAL A 61 3.67 12.64 -6.46
C VAL A 61 4.41 11.30 -6.58
N ASN A 62 4.81 10.93 -7.79
CA ASN A 62 5.58 9.71 -8.02
C ASN A 62 6.92 9.70 -7.26
N SER A 63 7.56 10.87 -7.08
CA SER A 63 8.82 10.98 -6.33
C SER A 63 8.67 10.69 -4.83
N ILE A 64 7.47 10.84 -4.27
CA ILE A 64 7.15 10.61 -2.85
C ILE A 64 6.25 9.39 -2.61
N MET A 65 6.06 8.55 -3.63
CA MET A 65 5.11 7.43 -3.56
C MET A 65 5.49 6.41 -2.48
N THR A 66 6.79 6.14 -2.32
CA THR A 66 7.26 5.22 -1.27
C THR A 66 6.90 5.73 0.12
N GLU A 67 7.04 7.03 0.36
CA GLU A 67 6.69 7.67 1.62
C GLU A 67 5.17 7.64 1.88
N ILE A 68 4.35 7.83 0.83
CA ILE A 68 2.89 7.68 0.91
C ILE A 68 2.51 6.25 1.31
N GLU A 69 3.08 5.23 0.67
CA GLU A 69 2.83 3.82 1.00
C GLU A 69 3.26 3.49 2.44
N ILE A 70 4.44 3.95 2.87
CA ILE A 70 4.91 3.76 4.25
C ILE A 70 3.88 4.31 5.25
N ASN A 71 3.38 5.54 5.04
CA ASN A 71 2.41 6.14 5.93
C ASN A 71 1.08 5.36 5.98
N VAL A 72 0.60 4.87 4.83
CA VAL A 72 -0.61 4.04 4.76
C VAL A 72 -0.43 2.75 5.55
N PHE A 73 0.66 2.02 5.32
CA PHE A 73 0.90 0.74 6.01
C PHE A 73 1.25 0.92 7.49
N SER A 74 1.92 2.01 7.89
CA SER A 74 2.11 2.33 9.31
C SER A 74 0.78 2.47 10.05
N ARG A 75 -0.19 3.21 9.47
CA ARG A 75 -1.54 3.31 10.04
C ARG A 75 -2.26 1.96 10.08
N ALA A 76 -2.10 1.13 9.06
CA ALA A 76 -2.67 -0.21 9.05
C ALA A 76 -2.10 -1.11 10.17
N ILE A 77 -0.79 -1.04 10.45
CA ILE A 77 -0.16 -1.75 11.56
C ILE A 77 -0.67 -1.24 12.92
N GLU A 78 -0.72 0.08 13.12
CA GLU A 78 -1.24 0.70 14.34
C GLU A 78 -2.69 0.31 14.61
N THR A 79 -3.52 0.34 13.56
CA THR A 79 -4.92 -0.07 13.60
C THR A 79 -5.04 -1.56 13.93
N GLY A 80 -4.21 -2.40 13.28
CA GLY A 80 -4.16 -3.83 13.54
C GLY A 80 -3.86 -4.13 15.01
N ALA A 81 -2.86 -3.45 15.58
CA ALA A 81 -2.50 -3.55 16.98
C ALA A 81 -3.62 -3.07 17.91
N ALA A 82 -4.28 -1.96 17.58
CA ALA A 82 -5.39 -1.41 18.37
C ALA A 82 -6.63 -2.34 18.41
N ILE A 83 -6.93 -3.02 17.31
CA ILE A 83 -8.00 -4.04 17.24
C ILE A 83 -7.63 -5.31 18.03
N GLY A 84 -6.33 -5.57 18.19
CA GLY A 84 -5.80 -6.73 18.92
C GLY A 84 -5.29 -7.86 18.03
N TYR A 85 -5.06 -7.58 16.73
CA TYR A 85 -4.42 -8.50 15.82
C TYR A 85 -2.97 -8.80 16.24
N ASP A 86 -2.52 -10.02 16.00
CA ASP A 86 -1.14 -10.43 16.27
C ASP A 86 -0.22 -10.17 15.09
N THR A 87 -0.79 -10.15 13.88
CA THR A 87 -0.07 -9.87 12.63
C THR A 87 -0.98 -9.13 11.67
N CYS A 88 -0.37 -8.32 10.80
CA CYS A 88 -1.03 -7.64 9.70
C CYS A 88 -0.11 -7.73 8.48
N GLY A 89 -0.70 -7.90 7.30
CA GLY A 89 0.05 -7.86 6.04
C GLY A 89 0.57 -6.44 5.77
N VAL A 90 1.81 -6.34 5.29
CA VAL A 90 2.36 -5.13 4.69
C VAL A 90 2.64 -5.42 3.23
N GLY A 91 2.10 -4.60 2.35
CA GLY A 91 2.38 -4.64 0.92
C GLY A 91 3.38 -3.55 0.55
N TYR A 92 4.18 -3.80 -0.49
CA TYR A 92 4.82 -2.74 -1.26
C TYR A 92 4.44 -2.98 -2.70
N ILE A 93 3.64 -2.08 -3.26
CA ILE A 93 3.21 -2.16 -4.65
C ILE A 93 3.64 -0.85 -5.27
N PRO A 94 4.79 -0.82 -5.99
CA PRO A 94 5.35 0.41 -6.54
C PRO A 94 4.46 0.93 -7.66
N PHE A 95 3.41 1.65 -7.27
CA PHE A 95 2.49 2.30 -8.18
C PHE A 95 3.16 3.51 -8.82
N LYS A 96 2.72 3.82 -10.04
CA LYS A 96 3.04 5.03 -10.75
C LYS A 96 1.74 5.71 -11.14
N PHE A 97 1.55 6.92 -10.66
CA PHE A 97 0.46 7.79 -11.06
C PHE A 97 0.71 8.23 -12.50
N GLU A 98 -0.31 8.08 -13.34
CA GLU A 98 -0.33 8.65 -14.69
C GLU A 98 -1.10 9.98 -14.69
N ASN A 99 -2.11 10.10 -13.82
CA ASN A 99 -2.89 11.31 -13.55
C ASN A 99 -3.67 11.13 -12.23
N LYS A 100 -4.67 11.99 -11.94
CA LYS A 100 -5.49 11.91 -10.71
C LYS A 100 -6.46 10.73 -10.68
N GLU A 101 -6.77 10.14 -11.82
CA GLU A 101 -7.78 9.11 -11.99
C GLU A 101 -7.16 7.73 -12.27
N GLU A 102 -5.90 7.66 -12.69
CA GLU A 102 -5.26 6.43 -13.17
C GLU A 102 -3.85 6.24 -12.60
N MET A 103 -3.56 4.99 -12.25
CA MET A 103 -2.21 4.54 -11.88
C MET A 103 -1.90 3.19 -12.52
N THR A 104 -0.62 2.93 -12.72
CA THR A 104 -0.09 1.66 -13.19
C THR A 104 0.85 1.05 -12.15
N ASP A 105 1.09 -0.25 -12.22
CA ASP A 105 2.16 -0.87 -11.45
C ASP A 105 3.29 -1.41 -12.32
N ILE A 106 4.35 -1.88 -11.67
CA ILE A 106 5.55 -2.41 -12.33
C ILE A 106 5.32 -3.69 -13.13
N PHE A 107 4.14 -4.31 -13.03
CA PHE A 107 3.76 -5.49 -13.79
C PHE A 107 2.80 -5.14 -14.94
N GLY A 108 2.58 -3.85 -15.20
CA GLY A 108 1.72 -3.37 -16.27
C GLY A 108 0.24 -3.52 -15.95
N ARG A 109 -0.16 -3.63 -14.68
CA ARG A 109 -1.58 -3.59 -14.30
C ARG A 109 -2.03 -2.13 -14.21
N ASN A 110 -3.18 -1.83 -14.78
CA ASN A 110 -3.80 -0.52 -14.82
C ASN A 110 -4.95 -0.46 -13.79
N TYR A 111 -4.98 0.64 -13.05
CA TYR A 111 -5.93 0.87 -11.98
C TYR A 111 -6.59 2.23 -12.12
N LYS A 112 -7.86 2.29 -11.75
CA LYS A 112 -8.55 3.55 -11.45
C LYS A 112 -8.34 3.92 -9.98
N ILE A 113 -8.10 5.20 -9.74
CA ILE A 113 -7.93 5.77 -8.42
C ILE A 113 -9.32 6.14 -7.89
N ILE A 114 -9.81 5.37 -6.93
CA ILE A 114 -11.09 5.65 -6.28
C ILE A 114 -10.82 6.37 -4.97
N ASN A 115 -11.49 7.51 -4.78
CA ASN A 115 -11.51 8.20 -3.50
C ASN A 115 -12.54 7.53 -2.59
N LEU A 116 -12.07 6.84 -1.55
CA LEU A 116 -12.90 6.28 -0.48
C LEU A 116 -12.70 7.12 0.79
N ASP A 117 -13.56 8.13 0.97
CA ASP A 117 -13.58 9.01 2.13
C ASP A 117 -12.24 9.70 2.47
N GLY A 118 -11.43 9.99 1.43
CA GLY A 118 -10.10 10.59 1.53
C GLY A 118 -8.96 9.58 1.35
N ASN A 119 -9.26 8.28 1.29
CA ASN A 119 -8.28 7.21 1.10
C ASN A 119 -8.22 6.77 -0.35
N ILE A 120 -7.01 6.46 -0.82
CA ILE A 120 -6.78 5.96 -2.17
C ILE A 120 -7.13 4.48 -2.22
N PHE A 121 -8.04 4.11 -3.10
CA PHE A 121 -8.35 2.73 -3.40
C PHE A 121 -8.01 2.41 -4.87
N PRO A 122 -6.98 1.58 -5.14
CA PRO A 122 -6.62 1.19 -6.49
C PRO A 122 -7.59 0.12 -7.02
N TYR A 123 -8.52 0.53 -7.87
CA TYR A 123 -9.49 -0.37 -8.51
C TYR A 123 -8.90 -0.95 -9.80
N TYR A 124 -8.58 -2.24 -9.80
CA TYR A 124 -8.04 -2.92 -10.98
C TYR A 124 -9.03 -2.84 -12.14
N VAL A 125 -8.56 -2.37 -13.30
CA VAL A 125 -9.38 -2.26 -14.52
C VAL A 125 -8.90 -3.22 -15.58
N ASP A 126 -7.60 -3.21 -15.86
CA ASP A 126 -7.03 -4.00 -16.94
C ASP A 126 -5.52 -4.23 -16.80
N GLY A 127 -4.92 -5.03 -17.67
CA GLY A 127 -3.46 -5.21 -17.74
C GLY A 127 -2.89 -5.00 -19.14
N GLN A 128 -1.66 -4.50 -19.24
CA GLN A 128 -0.94 -4.29 -20.49
C GLN A 128 -0.42 -5.60 -21.13
N ILE A 129 -0.41 -6.68 -20.35
CA ILE A 129 0.10 -7.99 -20.77
C ILE A 129 -1.08 -8.94 -20.97
N LYS A 130 -1.42 -9.28 -22.21
CA LYS A 130 -2.55 -10.17 -22.57
C LYS A 130 -2.10 -11.57 -22.96
N ASN A 131 -0.89 -11.68 -23.47
CA ASN A 131 -0.35 -12.91 -24.03
C ASN A 131 1.17 -13.00 -23.84
N GLN A 132 1.76 -14.08 -24.34
CA GLN A 132 3.20 -14.32 -24.23
C GLN A 132 4.05 -13.31 -24.99
N GLU A 133 3.60 -12.83 -26.16
CA GLU A 133 4.32 -11.82 -26.93
C GLU A 133 4.38 -10.49 -26.19
N ASP A 134 3.27 -10.05 -25.58
CA ASP A 134 3.26 -8.86 -24.72
C ASP A 134 4.22 -9.05 -23.55
N TRP A 135 4.23 -10.24 -22.93
CA TRP A 135 5.14 -10.56 -21.85
C TRP A 135 6.59 -10.46 -22.31
N GLU A 136 6.97 -11.06 -23.43
CA GLU A 136 8.35 -11.04 -23.93
C GLU A 136 8.84 -9.61 -24.24
N ASN A 137 7.94 -8.74 -24.69
CA ASN A 137 8.24 -7.35 -25.04
C ASN A 137 8.11 -6.36 -23.86
N PHE A 138 7.44 -6.74 -22.77
CA PHE A 138 7.21 -5.86 -21.63
C PHE A 138 8.51 -5.59 -20.85
N PRO A 139 8.87 -4.32 -20.55
CA PRO A 139 10.04 -3.98 -19.76
C PRO A 139 10.02 -4.67 -18.39
N LYS A 140 10.99 -5.55 -18.14
CA LYS A 140 11.04 -6.29 -16.88
C LYS A 140 11.46 -5.37 -15.74
N PRO A 141 10.69 -5.32 -14.64
CA PRO A 141 11.08 -4.49 -13.51
C PRO A 141 12.37 -5.02 -12.88
N ASP A 142 13.24 -4.12 -12.43
CA ASP A 142 14.40 -4.49 -11.61
C ASP A 142 13.93 -4.84 -10.21
N LEU A 143 13.62 -6.12 -10.00
CA LEU A 143 13.16 -6.62 -8.71
C LEU A 143 14.18 -6.38 -7.59
N ASN A 144 15.49 -6.38 -7.88
CA ASN A 144 16.51 -6.11 -6.87
C ASN A 144 16.43 -4.67 -6.37
N GLU A 145 16.16 -3.71 -7.26
CA GLU A 145 15.91 -2.33 -6.87
C GLU A 145 14.64 -2.19 -6.05
N HIS A 146 13.52 -2.79 -6.49
CA HIS A 146 12.27 -2.73 -5.75
C HIS A 146 12.38 -3.36 -4.36
N PHE A 147 13.07 -4.50 -4.23
CA PHE A 147 13.33 -5.10 -2.91
C PHE A 147 14.22 -4.23 -2.03
N ARG A 148 15.22 -3.55 -2.60
CA ARG A 148 16.07 -2.60 -1.85
C ARG A 148 15.24 -1.43 -1.30
N ARG A 149 14.29 -0.92 -2.07
CA ARG A 149 13.36 0.14 -1.63
C ARG A 149 12.38 -0.37 -0.59
N ALA A 150 11.81 -1.56 -0.78
CA ALA A 150 10.88 -2.20 0.14
C ALA A 150 11.51 -2.48 1.52
N LYS A 151 12.84 -2.66 1.61
CA LYS A 151 13.53 -2.76 2.91
C LYS A 151 13.33 -1.54 3.82
N LYS A 152 12.96 -0.37 3.28
CA LYS A 152 12.64 0.80 4.11
C LYS A 152 11.38 0.62 4.97
N PHE A 153 10.55 -0.39 4.67
CA PHE A 153 9.35 -0.74 5.45
C PHE A 153 9.67 -1.62 6.67
N PHE A 154 10.92 -2.13 6.79
CA PHE A 154 11.34 -3.09 7.82
C PHE A 154 12.50 -2.56 8.65
#